data_AF-A0A834VAI5-F1
#
_entry.id   AF-A0A834VAI5-F1
#
_cell.length_a   1.000
_cell.length_b   1.000
_cell.length_c   1.000
_cell.angle_alpha   90.00
_cell.angle_beta   90.00
_cell.angle_gamma   90.00
#
_symmetry.space_group_name_H-M   'P 1'
#
loop_
_entity.id
_entity.type
_entity.pdbx_description
1 polymer ?
#
loop_
_entity_poly.entity_id
_entity_poly.type
_entity_poly.pdbx_seq_one_letter_code
_entity_poly.pdbx_strand_id
1 'polypeptide(L)'
;MSSFIKAQKSNQKVHRERKNVLSNGFLERKKDYKARSNEYNRRKEILSKLRKKALDKNPDEFFFRMKSSKLIDGVHYDIRKDDDELQPEELQLMQTQDLNYINYKHSIDRNKVEKLRGQLHWLDSDPERPKNNHIFLLRIENRKNSNKID
;
A
#
# COMPACT_ATOMS: atom_id res chain seq x y z
N MET A 1 -8.09 58.57 -3.78
CA MET A 1 -6.72 58.42 -4.31
C MET A 1 -6.00 57.32 -3.53
N SER A 2 -5.85 56.13 -4.12
CA SER A 2 -5.25 54.93 -3.49
C SER A 2 -3.73 54.82 -3.73
N SER A 3 -3.11 55.85 -4.31
CA SER A 3 -1.74 55.83 -4.85
C SER A 3 -0.63 55.79 -3.79
N PHE A 4 -0.89 56.26 -2.57
CA PHE A 4 0.14 56.33 -1.50
C PHE A 4 -0.03 55.35 -0.34
N ILE A 5 -1.04 54.46 -0.40
CA ILE A 5 -1.32 53.51 0.69
C ILE A 5 -0.13 52.59 0.97
N LYS A 6 0.61 52.20 -0.07
CA LYS A 6 1.80 51.34 0.05
C LYS A 6 2.97 52.07 0.74
N ALA A 7 3.19 53.34 0.40
CA ALA A 7 4.22 54.19 1.01
C ALA A 7 3.87 54.58 2.46
N GLN A 8 2.58 54.72 2.81
CA GLN A 8 2.18 54.91 4.20
C GLN A 8 2.30 53.63 5.04
N LYS A 9 2.01 52.46 4.44
CA LYS A 9 2.12 51.16 5.11
C LYS A 9 3.57 50.69 5.31
N SER A 10 4.54 51.23 4.57
CA SER A 10 5.95 50.85 4.76
C SER A 10 6.50 51.24 6.13
N ASN A 11 5.96 52.28 6.76
CA ASN A 11 6.33 52.70 8.12
C ASN A 11 5.53 51.97 9.22
N GLN A 12 4.59 51.08 8.87
CA GLN A 12 3.78 50.39 9.86
C GLN A 12 4.54 49.20 10.47
N LYS A 13 4.66 49.18 11.80
CA LYS A 13 5.33 48.08 12.51
C LYS A 13 4.52 46.80 12.41
N VAL A 14 5.15 45.71 11.98
CA VAL A 14 4.53 44.38 11.96
C VAL A 14 4.58 43.78 13.37
N HIS A 15 3.41 43.60 13.99
CA HIS A 15 3.30 42.93 15.28
C HIS A 15 3.31 41.41 15.07
N ARG A 16 4.37 40.74 15.56
CA ARG A 16 4.52 39.28 15.47
C ARG A 16 3.82 38.62 16.65
N GLU A 17 3.13 37.52 16.37
CA GLU A 17 2.42 36.75 17.38
C GLU A 17 3.40 35.87 18.20
N ARG A 18 3.17 35.72 19.51
CA ARG A 18 4.06 34.98 20.42
C ARG A 18 3.97 33.45 20.20
N LYS A 19 5.10 32.75 20.39
CA LYS A 19 5.12 31.28 20.41
C LYS A 19 4.57 30.75 21.74
N ASN A 20 4.08 29.51 21.76
CA ASN A 20 3.64 28.87 23.00
C ASN A 20 4.83 28.73 23.96
N VAL A 21 4.59 28.95 25.26
CA VAL A 21 5.63 28.94 26.31
C VAL A 21 5.82 27.53 26.89
N LEU A 22 4.79 26.69 26.80
CA LEU A 22 4.79 25.33 27.33
C LEU A 22 5.08 24.34 26.21
N SER A 23 5.74 23.22 26.54
CA SER A 23 5.94 22.06 25.65
C SER A 23 4.62 21.31 25.30
N ASN A 24 3.48 21.97 25.48
CA ASN A 24 2.15 21.42 25.38
C ASN A 24 1.50 22.00 24.12
N GLY A 25 1.89 21.49 22.95
CA GLY A 25 1.21 21.73 21.67
C GLY A 25 1.16 23.16 21.15
N PHE A 26 0.29 23.39 20.15
CA PHE A 26 0.08 24.70 19.52
C PHE A 26 -0.83 25.59 20.39
N LEU A 27 -0.44 26.86 20.59
CA LEU A 27 -1.26 27.84 21.30
C LEU A 27 -2.31 28.40 20.35
N GLU A 28 -3.56 28.05 20.58
CA GLU A 28 -4.68 28.57 19.80
C GLU A 28 -4.82 30.09 19.95
N ARG A 29 -5.02 30.78 18.82
CA ARG A 29 -5.21 32.22 18.76
C ARG A 29 -6.63 32.59 18.37
N LYS A 30 -6.95 33.89 18.42
CA LYS A 30 -8.31 34.39 18.12
C LYS A 30 -8.82 33.97 16.74
N LYS A 31 -7.94 33.90 15.74
CA LYS A 31 -8.29 33.45 14.38
C LYS A 31 -8.74 31.99 14.38
N ASP A 32 -7.97 31.14 15.04
CA ASP A 32 -8.24 29.71 15.17
C ASP A 32 -9.53 29.46 15.98
N TYR A 33 -9.71 30.19 17.09
CA TYR A 33 -10.94 30.17 17.89
C TYR A 33 -12.16 30.51 17.05
N LYS A 34 -12.05 31.55 16.21
CA LYS A 34 -13.17 31.96 15.34
C LYS A 34 -13.47 30.87 14.31
N ALA A 35 -12.44 30.27 13.70
CA ALA A 35 -12.62 29.16 12.76
C ALA A 35 -13.30 27.96 13.44
N ARG A 36 -12.83 27.57 14.63
CA ARG A 36 -13.42 26.46 15.39
C ARG A 36 -14.85 26.76 15.84
N SER A 37 -15.12 27.95 16.35
CA SER A 37 -16.46 28.35 16.79
C SER A 37 -17.45 28.35 15.63
N ASN A 38 -17.03 28.83 14.45
CA ASN A 38 -17.87 28.82 13.26
C ASN A 38 -18.19 27.38 12.82
N GLU A 39 -17.19 26.50 12.80
CA GLU A 39 -17.38 25.09 12.44
C GLU A 39 -18.29 24.36 13.45
N TYR A 40 -18.11 24.62 14.74
CA TYR A 40 -18.97 24.06 15.79
C TYR A 40 -20.43 24.51 15.62
N ASN A 41 -20.66 25.80 15.40
CA ASN A 41 -22.01 26.33 15.17
C ASN A 41 -22.63 25.75 13.90
N ARG A 42 -21.86 25.63 12.81
CA ARG A 42 -22.30 24.97 11.57
C ARG A 42 -22.74 23.52 11.82
N ARG A 43 -21.92 22.73 12.53
CA ARG A 43 -22.27 21.34 12.88
C ARG A 43 -23.53 21.27 13.74
N LYS A 44 -23.64 22.15 14.74
CA LYS A 44 -24.82 22.25 15.61
C LYS A 44 -26.09 22.54 14.81
N GLU A 45 -26.04 23.47 13.87
CA GLU A 45 -27.16 23.79 12.99
C GLU A 45 -27.56 22.60 12.10
N ILE A 46 -26.58 21.90 11.52
CA ILE A 46 -26.82 20.70 10.70
C ILE A 46 -27.51 19.63 11.54
N LEU A 47 -27.02 19.34 12.75
CA LEU A 47 -27.63 18.37 13.66
C LEU A 47 -29.06 18.75 14.04
N SER A 48 -29.31 20.04 14.30
CA SER A 48 -30.66 20.52 14.59
C SER A 48 -31.62 20.30 13.41
N LYS A 49 -31.17 20.54 12.18
CA LYS A 49 -31.96 20.29 10.97
C LYS A 49 -32.21 18.80 10.76
N LEU A 50 -31.21 17.95 10.98
CA LEU A 50 -31.36 16.50 10.87
C LEU A 50 -32.34 15.94 11.92
N ARG A 51 -32.28 16.42 13.17
CA ARG A 51 -33.24 16.06 14.22
C ARG A 51 -34.67 16.45 13.83
N LYS A 52 -34.86 17.66 13.32
CA LYS A 52 -36.18 18.11 12.85
C LYS A 52 -36.69 17.21 11.72
N LYS A 53 -35.86 16.92 10.71
CA LYS A 53 -36.23 15.99 9.63
C LYS A 53 -36.59 14.59 10.14
N ALA A 54 -35.90 14.08 11.15
CA ALA A 54 -36.20 12.79 11.75
C ALA A 54 -37.53 12.79 12.52
N LEU A 55 -37.88 13.90 13.19
CA LEU A 55 -39.17 14.07 13.86
C LEU A 55 -40.33 14.22 12.87
N ASP A 56 -40.11 14.96 11.78
CA ASP A 56 -41.10 15.22 10.74
C ASP A 56 -41.24 14.04 9.74
N LYS A 57 -40.59 12.89 9.99
CA LYS A 57 -40.58 11.74 9.07
C LYS A 57 -41.94 11.04 9.05
N ASN A 58 -42.48 10.80 7.86
CA ASN A 58 -43.68 9.99 7.66
C ASN A 58 -43.32 8.49 7.72
N PRO A 59 -43.93 7.67 8.59
CA PRO A 59 -43.66 6.23 8.66
C PRO A 59 -44.04 5.48 7.37
N ASP A 60 -45.01 5.97 6.61
CA ASP A 60 -45.52 5.31 5.40
C ASP A 60 -44.83 5.79 4.11
N GLU A 61 -43.74 6.57 4.22
CA GLU A 61 -43.01 7.05 3.04
C GLU A 61 -42.34 5.90 2.28
N PHE A 62 -42.52 5.89 0.96
CA PHE A 62 -41.90 4.91 0.08
C PHE A 62 -41.11 5.59 -1.05
N PHE A 63 -39.83 5.26 -1.14
CA PHE A 63 -38.97 5.62 -2.25
C PHE A 63 -38.53 4.37 -3.00
N PHE A 64 -38.51 4.41 -4.34
CA PHE A 64 -38.10 3.26 -5.16
C PHE A 64 -36.69 2.72 -4.84
N ARG A 65 -35.80 3.54 -4.28
CA ARG A 65 -34.46 3.13 -3.85
C ARG A 65 -34.46 2.24 -2.60
N MET A 66 -35.55 2.22 -1.83
CA MET A 66 -35.73 1.31 -0.69
C MET A 66 -35.73 -0.16 -1.13
N LYS A 67 -36.04 -0.46 -2.41
CA LYS A 67 -35.96 -1.83 -2.95
C LYS A 67 -34.52 -2.33 -3.11
N SER A 68 -33.57 -1.41 -3.27
CA SER A 68 -32.15 -1.70 -3.54
C SER A 68 -31.26 -1.23 -2.39
N SER A 69 -31.82 -1.02 -1.20
CA SER A 69 -31.09 -0.62 0.00
C SER A 69 -31.64 -1.36 1.21
N LYS A 70 -30.79 -1.58 2.21
CA LYS A 70 -31.13 -2.28 3.45
C LYS A 70 -30.76 -1.40 4.64
N LEU A 71 -31.49 -1.56 5.73
CA LEU A 71 -31.15 -0.97 7.02
C LEU A 71 -30.55 -2.08 7.89
N ILE A 72 -29.29 -1.96 8.28
CA ILE A 72 -28.61 -2.91 9.15
C ILE A 72 -28.21 -2.13 10.41
N ASP A 73 -28.68 -2.56 11.58
CA ASP A 73 -28.46 -1.90 12.88
C ASP A 73 -28.78 -0.38 12.88
N GLY A 74 -29.79 0.02 12.12
CA GLY A 74 -30.20 1.42 12.01
C GLY A 74 -29.35 2.28 11.05
N VAL A 75 -28.36 1.70 10.37
CA VAL A 75 -27.54 2.38 9.36
C VAL A 75 -27.97 1.93 7.96
N HIS A 76 -28.06 2.90 7.04
CA HIS A 76 -28.47 2.66 5.66
C HIS A 76 -27.30 2.13 4.81
N TYR A 77 -27.53 1.01 4.14
CA TYR A 77 -26.61 0.39 3.19
C TYR A 77 -27.28 0.27 1.83
N ASP A 78 -26.61 0.76 0.79
CA ASP A 78 -27.01 0.51 -0.60
C ASP A 78 -26.54 -0.89 -1.01
N ILE A 79 -27.44 -1.68 -1.59
CA ILE A 79 -27.07 -2.95 -2.24
C ILE A 79 -26.44 -2.57 -3.58
N ARG A 80 -25.13 -2.80 -3.74
CA ARG A 80 -24.46 -2.59 -5.03
C ARG A 80 -24.67 -3.83 -5.87
N LYS A 81 -24.83 -3.65 -7.19
CA LYS A 81 -24.97 -4.77 -8.14
C LYS A 81 -23.73 -5.67 -8.17
N ASP A 82 -22.56 -5.14 -7.79
CA ASP A 82 -21.32 -5.91 -7.74
C ASP A 82 -21.30 -6.92 -6.58
N ASP A 83 -22.23 -6.83 -5.63
CA ASP A 83 -22.39 -7.79 -4.53
C ASP A 83 -23.36 -8.94 -4.91
N ASP A 84 -23.89 -8.95 -6.14
CA ASP A 84 -24.70 -10.07 -6.61
C ASP A 84 -23.81 -11.33 -6.64
N GLU A 85 -24.24 -12.38 -5.94
CA GLU A 85 -23.54 -13.65 -5.89
C GLU A 85 -23.41 -14.19 -7.33
N LEU A 86 -22.16 -14.31 -7.82
CA LEU A 86 -21.88 -14.90 -9.13
C LEU A 86 -22.50 -16.29 -9.20
N GLN A 87 -23.04 -16.64 -10.37
CA GLN A 87 -23.54 -17.99 -10.57
C GLN A 87 -22.39 -19.00 -10.38
N PRO A 88 -22.67 -20.20 -9.86
CA PRO A 88 -21.62 -21.17 -9.58
C PRO A 88 -20.82 -21.55 -10.83
N GLU A 89 -21.45 -21.52 -12.02
CA GLU A 89 -20.80 -21.74 -13.30
C GLU A 89 -19.81 -20.61 -13.67
N GLU A 90 -20.20 -19.35 -13.45
CA GLU A 90 -19.32 -18.20 -13.68
C GLU A 90 -18.10 -18.24 -12.74
N LEU A 91 -18.32 -18.63 -11.48
CA LEU A 91 -17.25 -18.81 -10.51
C LEU A 91 -16.25 -19.90 -10.94
N GLN A 92 -16.75 -21.04 -11.42
CA GLN A 92 -15.89 -22.13 -11.92
C GLN A 92 -15.10 -21.69 -13.16
N LEU A 93 -15.72 -20.93 -14.06
CA LEU A 93 -15.03 -20.37 -15.22
C LEU A 93 -13.90 -19.44 -14.79
N MET A 94 -14.14 -18.52 -13.85
CA MET A 94 -13.12 -17.62 -13.31
C MET A 94 -11.96 -18.40 -12.67
N GLN A 95 -12.26 -19.39 -11.83
CA GLN A 95 -11.24 -20.23 -11.21
C GLN A 95 -10.40 -20.98 -12.25
N THR A 96 -11.03 -21.47 -13.32
CA THR A 96 -10.34 -22.14 -14.43
C THR A 96 -9.42 -21.18 -15.18
N GLN A 97 -9.87 -19.95 -15.43
CA GLN A 97 -9.05 -18.90 -16.06
C GLN A 97 -7.84 -18.53 -15.19
N ASP A 98 -8.04 -18.38 -13.88
CA ASP A 98 -6.97 -18.08 -12.93
C ASP A 98 -5.94 -19.20 -12.87
N LEU A 99 -6.37 -20.46 -12.78
CA LEU A 99 -5.48 -21.62 -12.80
C LEU A 99 -4.66 -21.68 -14.08
N ASN A 100 -5.29 -21.43 -15.24
CA ASN A 100 -4.59 -21.40 -16.52
C ASN A 100 -3.56 -20.28 -16.59
N TYR A 101 -3.89 -19.10 -16.07
CA TYR A 101 -2.95 -17.98 -15.99
C TYR A 101 -1.75 -18.28 -15.11
N ILE A 102 -1.98 -18.85 -13.93
CA ILE A 102 -0.91 -19.26 -13.00
C ILE A 102 -0.01 -20.29 -13.64
N ASN A 103 -0.58 -21.33 -14.28
CA ASN A 103 0.20 -22.36 -14.97
C ASN A 103 1.04 -21.78 -16.13
N TYR A 104 0.46 -20.85 -16.89
CA TYR A 104 1.17 -20.14 -17.95
C TYR A 104 2.36 -19.34 -17.39
N LYS A 105 2.16 -18.56 -16.32
CA LYS A 105 3.23 -17.81 -15.67
C LYS A 105 4.30 -18.72 -15.07
N HIS A 106 3.89 -19.79 -14.41
CA HIS A 106 4.80 -20.81 -13.88
C HIS A 106 5.68 -21.41 -14.99
N SER A 107 5.11 -21.73 -16.16
CA SER A 107 5.86 -22.26 -17.30
C SER A 107 6.89 -21.26 -17.84
N ILE A 108 6.51 -19.98 -17.97
CA ILE A 108 7.45 -18.92 -18.37
C ILE A 108 8.60 -18.81 -17.38
N ASP A 109 8.30 -18.76 -16.08
CA ASP A 109 9.30 -18.60 -15.04
C ASP A 109 10.22 -19.82 -14.95
N ARG A 110 9.68 -21.03 -15.08
CA ARG A 110 10.47 -22.26 -15.17
C ARG A 110 11.45 -22.22 -16.34
N ASN A 111 11.00 -21.86 -17.53
CA ASN A 111 11.86 -21.73 -18.70
C ASN A 111 12.92 -20.64 -18.52
N LYS A 112 12.59 -19.55 -17.80
CA LYS A 112 13.54 -18.49 -17.46
C LYS A 112 14.61 -19.00 -16.48
N VAL A 113 14.22 -19.77 -15.47
CA VAL A 113 15.16 -20.40 -14.52
C VAL A 113 16.09 -21.37 -15.25
N GLU A 114 15.58 -22.21 -16.14
CA GLU A 114 16.41 -23.15 -16.90
C GLU A 114 17.42 -22.43 -17.81
N LYS A 115 17.00 -21.36 -18.50
CA LYS A 115 17.90 -20.52 -19.30
C LYS A 115 18.99 -19.88 -18.45
N LEU A 116 18.64 -19.33 -17.29
CA LEU A 116 19.61 -18.71 -16.37
C LEU A 116 20.60 -19.75 -15.81
N ARG A 117 20.12 -20.94 -15.43
CA ARG A 117 20.98 -22.06 -15.00
C ARG A 117 21.92 -22.52 -16.11
N GLY A 118 21.46 -22.58 -17.36
CA GLY A 118 22.29 -22.97 -18.51
C GLY A 118 23.35 -21.93 -18.88
N GLN A 119 23.08 -20.63 -18.65
CA GLN A 119 24.07 -19.56 -18.82
C GLN A 119 25.05 -19.48 -17.64
N LEU A 120 24.64 -19.95 -16.46
CA LEU A 120 25.48 -19.98 -15.28
C LEU A 120 26.46 -21.15 -15.37
N HIS A 121 27.64 -20.89 -15.95
CA HIS A 121 28.80 -21.75 -15.68
C HIS A 121 29.02 -21.78 -14.17
N TRP A 122 29.20 -22.98 -13.60
CA TRP A 122 29.36 -23.21 -12.17
C TRP A 122 30.45 -22.30 -11.62
N LEU A 123 30.07 -21.15 -11.07
CA LEU A 123 30.99 -20.33 -10.30
C LEU A 123 31.38 -21.14 -9.06
N ASP A 124 32.60 -20.91 -8.59
CA ASP A 124 33.46 -21.75 -7.76
C ASP A 124 32.92 -22.12 -6.35
N SER A 125 31.61 -22.06 -6.12
CA SER A 125 30.94 -22.17 -4.82
C SER A 125 29.68 -23.05 -4.82
N ASP A 126 29.42 -23.84 -5.86
CA ASP A 126 28.29 -24.76 -5.89
C ASP A 126 28.61 -26.07 -5.11
N PRO A 127 27.88 -26.43 -4.04
CA PRO A 127 28.13 -27.64 -3.26
C PRO A 127 27.94 -28.96 -4.03
N GLU A 128 27.25 -28.94 -5.17
CA GLU A 128 27.03 -30.10 -6.06
C GLU A 128 28.14 -30.30 -7.10
N ARG A 129 29.30 -29.65 -6.93
CA ARG A 129 30.45 -29.87 -7.81
C ARG A 129 30.92 -31.34 -7.68
N PRO A 130 30.94 -32.14 -8.76
CA PRO A 130 31.60 -33.43 -8.78
C PRO A 130 33.08 -33.17 -8.51
N LYS A 131 33.60 -33.73 -7.41
CA LYS A 131 35.03 -33.69 -7.11
C LYS A 131 35.77 -34.36 -8.26
N ASN A 132 36.52 -33.58 -9.03
CA ASN A 132 37.36 -34.10 -10.10
C ASN A 132 38.52 -34.90 -9.49
N ASN A 133 38.40 -36.23 -9.50
CA ASN A 133 39.47 -37.13 -9.08
C ASN A 133 40.39 -37.41 -10.28
N HIS A 134 41.32 -36.51 -10.58
CA HIS A 134 42.37 -36.78 -11.56
C HIS A 134 43.44 -37.68 -10.93
N ILE A 135 43.70 -38.85 -11.53
CA ILE A 135 44.78 -39.76 -11.12
C ILE A 135 45.97 -39.52 -12.05
N PHE A 136 47.08 -39.01 -11.51
CA PHE A 136 48.33 -38.86 -12.25
C PHE A 136 49.19 -40.11 -12.09
N LEU A 137 49.47 -40.82 -13.18
CA LEU A 137 50.36 -41.98 -13.19
C LEU A 137 51.77 -41.53 -13.58
N LEU A 138 52.71 -41.61 -12.64
CA LEU A 138 54.13 -41.31 -12.85
C LEU A 138 54.91 -42.62 -13.05
N ARG A 139 55.64 -42.71 -14.18
CA ARG A 139 56.54 -43.83 -14.47
C ARG A 139 57.90 -43.56 -13.85
N ILE A 140 58.29 -44.34 -12.84
CA ILE A 140 59.62 -44.24 -12.20
C ILE A 140 60.57 -45.20 -12.91
N GLU A 141 61.63 -44.69 -13.55
CA GLU A 141 62.70 -45.50 -14.13
C GLU A 141 63.75 -45.87 -13.06
N ASN A 142 64.00 -47.18 -12.95
CA ASN A 142 64.91 -47.93 -12.08
C ASN A 142 66.12 -47.18 -11.45
N ARG A 143 66.16 -47.16 -10.10
CA ARG A 143 67.41 -47.02 -9.33
C ARG A 143 68.21 -48.33 -9.42
N LYS A 144 69.49 -48.29 -9.82
CA LYS A 144 70.47 -49.37 -9.59
C LYS A 144 71.58 -48.91 -8.65
N ASN A 145 71.88 -49.78 -7.69
CA ASN A 145 72.78 -49.66 -6.54
C ASN A 145 74.26 -49.40 -6.88
N SER A 146 75.00 -48.68 -6.01
CA SER A 146 76.16 -49.23 -5.27
C SER A 146 76.84 -48.21 -4.33
N ASN A 147 76.91 -48.60 -3.05
CA ASN A 147 77.95 -48.43 -2.02
C ASN A 147 78.78 -47.12 -1.83
N LYS A 148 78.61 -46.53 -0.62
CA LYS A 148 79.60 -46.20 0.45
C LYS A 148 80.95 -45.58 0.03
N ILE A 149 81.36 -44.43 0.59
CA ILE A 149 82.27 -44.29 1.76
C ILE A 149 82.51 -42.77 2.01
N ASP A 150 82.72 -42.45 3.29
CA ASP A 150 83.06 -41.17 3.98
C ASP A 150 81.96 -40.13 4.22
#